data_AF-O81404-F1
#
_entry.id   AF-O81404-F1
#
_cell.length_a   1.000
_cell.length_b   1.000
_cell.length_c   1.000
_cell.angle_alpha   90.00
_cell.angle_beta   90.00
_cell.angle_gamma   90.00
#
_symmetry.space_group_name_H-M   'P 1'
#
loop_
_entity.id
_entity.type
_entity.pdbx_description
1 polymer ?
#
loop_
_entity_poly.entity_id
_entity_poly.type
_entity_poly.pdbx_seq_one_letter_code
_entity_poly.pdbx_strand_id
1 'polypeptide(L)'
;ENQLCGDLMRKWVLEHPEASICTAEGVNQFSDIAIFQDYHGLPEFRQAVAKFMEKTRNNKVKFDPDRIVMSGGATGAHETVAFCLANPGEGFLVPTPYYPGFDRDLRWRTGVNLVPVTCHSSNGFKITVEALEAAYENARVSNIPVKGLLITNPSNPLGTTLDRDCLKSLVKFTNDKRIHLVADEIYAATTFGQSEFISVAEVIEEVPDCNPDLIHIVYSLSKDMGLPGLRVGIVYSYNDRVVQIARK
;
A
#
# COMPACT_ATOMS: atom_id res chain seq x y z
N GLU A 1 -1.79 9.53 14.87
CA GLU A 1 -0.79 8.63 15.47
C GLU A 1 -1.54 7.63 16.34
N ASN A 2 -1.32 6.32 16.20
CA ASN A 2 -1.97 5.33 17.06
C ASN A 2 -1.13 5.12 18.32
N GLN A 3 -1.69 5.41 19.50
CA GLN A 3 -1.04 5.17 20.80
C GLN A 3 -1.84 4.21 21.69
N LEU A 4 -2.93 3.63 21.16
CA LEU A 4 -3.92 2.89 21.94
C LEU A 4 -3.49 1.47 22.30
N CYS A 5 -2.48 0.92 21.62
CA CYS A 5 -2.00 -0.46 21.80
C CYS A 5 -0.53 -0.54 22.22
N GLY A 6 0.09 0.58 22.63
CA GLY A 6 1.49 0.62 23.00
C GLY A 6 1.83 -0.19 24.27
N ASP A 7 0.84 -0.37 25.15
CA ASP A 7 0.92 -1.23 26.33
C ASP A 7 1.09 -2.70 25.98
N LEU A 8 0.35 -3.20 24.97
CA LEU A 8 0.45 -4.57 24.48
C LEU A 8 1.85 -4.86 23.90
N MET A 9 2.37 -3.94 23.09
CA MET A 9 3.72 -4.04 22.52
C MET A 9 4.79 -4.00 23.61
N ARG A 10 4.66 -3.08 24.57
CA ARG A 10 5.61 -2.99 25.69
C ARG A 10 5.60 -4.27 26.52
N LYS A 11 4.43 -4.81 26.83
CA LYS A 11 4.28 -6.06 27.57
C LYS A 11 4.98 -7.20 26.83
N TRP A 12 4.75 -7.33 25.52
CA TRP A 12 5.38 -8.38 24.72
C TRP A 12 6.91 -8.27 24.71
N VAL A 13 7.47 -7.06 24.54
CA VAL A 13 8.92 -6.84 24.56
C VAL A 13 9.54 -7.19 25.92
N LEU A 14 8.83 -6.90 27.02
CA LEU A 14 9.30 -7.27 28.37
C LEU A 14 9.25 -8.78 28.60
N GLU A 15 8.27 -9.47 28.02
CA GLU A 15 8.11 -10.92 28.14
C GLU A 15 9.07 -11.68 27.20
N HIS A 16 9.59 -11.06 26.14
CA HIS A 16 10.41 -11.70 25.09
C HIS A 16 11.71 -10.91 24.85
N PRO A 17 12.60 -10.78 25.85
CA PRO A 17 13.83 -10.01 25.72
C PRO A 17 14.74 -10.52 24.60
N GLU A 18 14.70 -11.82 24.27
CA GLU A 18 15.48 -12.44 23.20
C GLU A 18 15.16 -11.89 21.79
N ALA A 19 14.02 -11.23 21.61
CA ALA A 19 13.60 -10.66 20.32
C ALA A 19 14.35 -9.36 19.93
N SER A 20 15.16 -8.80 20.84
CA SER A 20 15.93 -7.57 20.60
C SER A 20 17.42 -7.83 20.75
N ILE A 21 18.22 -7.46 19.74
CA ILE A 21 19.69 -7.55 19.80
C ILE A 21 20.33 -6.61 20.83
N CYS A 22 19.54 -5.73 21.45
CA CYS A 22 19.98 -4.78 22.47
C CYS A 22 19.77 -5.30 23.91
N THR A 23 19.37 -6.56 24.08
CA THR A 23 19.23 -7.22 25.40
C THR A 23 20.33 -8.25 25.61
N ALA A 24 20.53 -8.71 26.85
CA ALA A 24 21.51 -9.75 27.15
C ALA A 24 21.18 -11.09 26.48
N GLU A 25 19.89 -11.37 26.29
CA GLU A 25 19.37 -12.60 25.71
C GLU A 25 19.46 -12.62 24.18
N GLY A 26 19.30 -11.46 23.52
CA GLY A 26 19.34 -11.35 22.06
C GLY A 26 20.69 -10.96 21.45
N VAL A 27 21.65 -10.49 22.27
CA VAL A 27 22.94 -9.94 21.78
C VAL A 27 23.75 -10.90 20.91
N ASN A 28 23.54 -12.22 21.04
CA ASN A 28 24.26 -13.22 20.25
C ASN A 28 24.04 -13.10 18.74
N GLN A 29 22.93 -12.48 18.31
CA GLN A 29 22.65 -12.24 16.88
C GLN A 29 23.14 -10.87 16.39
N PHE A 30 23.72 -10.03 17.28
CA PHE A 30 24.09 -8.66 16.94
C PHE A 30 25.05 -8.60 15.75
N SER A 31 26.12 -9.42 15.77
CA SER A 31 27.11 -9.42 14.69
C SER A 31 26.52 -9.80 13.34
N ASP A 32 25.62 -10.78 13.31
CA ASP A 32 24.97 -11.25 12.07
C ASP A 32 24.01 -10.19 11.52
N ILE A 33 23.20 -9.58 12.39
CA ILE A 33 22.21 -8.56 12.00
C ILE A 33 22.90 -7.25 11.61
N ALA A 34 23.96 -6.84 12.32
CA ALA A 34 24.64 -5.57 12.07
C ALA A 34 25.31 -5.50 10.69
N ILE A 35 25.77 -6.64 10.14
CA ILE A 35 26.41 -6.71 8.82
C ILE A 35 25.43 -7.07 7.70
N PHE A 36 24.19 -7.44 8.05
CA PHE A 36 23.17 -7.84 7.08
C PHE A 36 22.78 -6.64 6.21
N GLN A 37 23.00 -6.78 4.91
CA GLN A 37 22.80 -5.71 3.92
C GLN A 37 22.10 -6.20 2.65
N ASP A 38 21.57 -7.42 2.66
CA ASP A 38 20.81 -7.92 1.53
C ASP A 38 19.49 -7.15 1.42
N TYR A 39 19.28 -6.52 0.26
CA TYR A 39 18.08 -5.74 -0.04
C TYR A 39 16.81 -6.60 -0.14
N HIS A 40 16.90 -7.93 -0.11
CA HIS A 40 15.74 -8.78 0.10
C HIS A 40 15.20 -8.64 1.52
N GLY A 41 15.98 -8.17 2.49
CA GLY A 41 15.60 -8.20 3.89
C GLY A 41 15.65 -9.60 4.48
N LEU A 42 15.65 -9.66 5.82
CA LEU A 42 15.69 -10.93 6.55
C LEU A 42 14.53 -11.84 6.09
N PRO A 43 14.81 -13.11 5.72
CA PRO A 43 13.76 -14.05 5.28
C PRO A 43 12.63 -14.20 6.31
N GLU A 44 12.97 -14.28 7.59
CA GLU A 44 12.04 -14.43 8.69
C GLU A 44 11.14 -13.20 8.83
N PHE A 45 11.70 -12.01 8.59
CA PHE A 45 10.94 -10.76 8.60
C PHE A 45 9.91 -10.73 7.46
N ARG A 46 10.32 -11.08 6.23
CA ARG A 46 9.40 -11.13 5.08
C ARG A 46 8.28 -12.14 5.28
N GLN A 47 8.59 -13.31 5.83
CA GLN A 47 7.59 -14.32 6.17
C GLN A 47 6.62 -13.84 7.25
N ALA A 48 7.12 -13.16 8.29
CA ALA A 48 6.29 -12.62 9.36
C ALA A 48 5.36 -11.52 8.84
N VAL A 49 5.88 -10.61 8.00
CA VAL A 49 5.08 -9.59 7.32
C VAL A 49 3.98 -10.22 6.46
N ALA A 50 4.33 -11.18 5.61
CA ALA A 50 3.37 -11.82 4.70
C ALA A 50 2.22 -12.44 5.53
N LYS A 51 2.56 -13.23 6.55
CA LYS A 51 1.58 -13.82 7.48
C LYS A 51 0.75 -12.76 8.21
N PHE A 52 1.36 -11.65 8.60
CA PHE A 52 0.63 -10.55 9.23
C PHE A 52 -0.37 -9.93 8.26
N MET A 53 0.03 -9.64 7.02
CA MET A 53 -0.86 -9.14 5.97
C MET A 53 -2.00 -10.12 5.64
N GLU A 54 -1.75 -11.44 5.65
CA GLU A 54 -2.80 -12.46 5.53
C GLU A 54 -3.77 -12.37 6.71
N LYS A 55 -3.25 -12.31 7.94
CA LYS A 55 -4.05 -12.27 9.16
C LYS A 55 -4.93 -11.02 9.24
N THR A 56 -4.44 -9.85 8.83
CA THR A 56 -5.24 -8.61 8.81
C THR A 56 -6.35 -8.65 7.75
N ARG A 57 -6.31 -9.63 6.83
CA ARG A 57 -7.34 -9.91 5.81
C ARG A 57 -8.09 -11.21 6.13
N ASN A 58 -8.17 -11.58 7.40
CA ASN A 58 -8.87 -12.77 7.90
C ASN A 58 -8.42 -14.09 7.22
N ASN A 59 -7.17 -14.15 6.73
CA ASN A 59 -6.61 -15.26 5.96
C ASN A 59 -7.38 -15.62 4.68
N LYS A 60 -8.15 -14.66 4.12
CA LYS A 60 -8.89 -14.85 2.85
C LYS A 60 -7.97 -14.87 1.63
N VAL A 61 -6.77 -14.32 1.75
CA VAL A 61 -5.75 -14.21 0.70
C VAL A 61 -4.38 -14.64 1.22
N LYS A 62 -3.49 -14.98 0.29
CA LYS A 62 -2.11 -15.38 0.56
C LYS A 62 -1.13 -14.38 -0.04
N PHE A 63 -0.04 -14.11 0.68
CA PHE A 63 1.04 -13.23 0.22
C PHE A 63 2.34 -14.03 0.14
N ASP A 64 2.97 -13.99 -1.04
CA ASP A 64 4.27 -14.61 -1.23
C ASP A 64 5.35 -13.74 -0.55
N PRO A 65 6.09 -14.27 0.45
CA PRO A 65 7.16 -13.51 1.10
C PRO A 65 8.28 -13.10 0.14
N ASP A 66 8.46 -13.76 -0.99
CA ASP A 66 9.47 -13.36 -1.98
C ASP A 66 9.03 -12.15 -2.80
N ARG A 67 7.74 -11.77 -2.77
CA ARG A 67 7.22 -10.53 -3.36
C ARG A 67 7.19 -9.34 -2.40
N ILE A 68 7.54 -9.55 -1.13
CA ILE A 68 7.65 -8.47 -0.13
C ILE A 68 8.93 -7.67 -0.39
N VAL A 69 8.76 -6.39 -0.74
CA VAL A 69 9.85 -5.42 -0.91
C VAL A 69 9.75 -4.38 0.20
N MET A 70 10.84 -4.21 0.96
CA MET A 70 10.91 -3.21 2.03
C MET A 70 11.18 -1.81 1.50
N SER A 71 10.71 -0.80 2.23
CA SER A 71 11.00 0.61 1.95
C SER A 71 11.04 1.42 3.24
N GLY A 72 11.53 2.67 3.16
CA GLY A 72 11.61 3.62 4.28
C GLY A 72 10.24 4.17 4.71
N GLY A 73 9.39 3.30 5.26
CA GLY A 73 7.99 3.60 5.56
C GLY A 73 7.11 3.71 4.31
N ALA A 74 5.81 3.95 4.50
CA ALA A 74 4.88 4.09 3.38
C ALA A 74 5.29 5.21 2.41
N THR A 75 5.82 6.33 2.92
CA THR A 75 6.37 7.42 2.09
C THR A 75 7.40 6.93 1.07
N GLY A 76 8.35 6.09 1.50
CA GLY A 76 9.32 5.48 0.58
C GLY A 76 8.68 4.49 -0.39
N ALA A 77 7.66 3.74 0.07
CA ALA A 77 6.92 2.81 -0.79
C ALA A 77 6.16 3.56 -1.91
N HIS A 78 5.43 4.63 -1.59
CA HIS A 78 4.68 5.44 -2.54
C HIS A 78 5.59 5.98 -3.65
N GLU A 79 6.71 6.56 -3.26
CA GLU A 79 7.68 7.12 -4.20
C GLU A 79 8.36 6.03 -5.06
N THR A 80 8.74 4.91 -4.45
CA THR A 80 9.33 3.77 -5.17
C THR A 80 8.37 3.23 -6.23
N VAL A 81 7.09 3.08 -5.88
CA VAL A 81 6.04 2.65 -6.82
C VAL A 81 5.88 3.67 -7.94
N ALA A 82 5.87 4.98 -7.63
CA ALA A 82 5.80 6.01 -8.66
C ALA A 82 6.98 5.93 -9.65
N PHE A 83 8.22 5.75 -9.17
CA PHE A 83 9.39 5.52 -10.03
C PHE A 83 9.29 4.25 -10.88
N CYS A 84 8.68 3.18 -10.36
CA CYS A 84 8.54 1.93 -11.10
C CYS A 84 7.53 2.01 -12.25
N LEU A 85 6.48 2.83 -12.08
CA LEU A 85 5.26 2.74 -12.89
C LEU A 85 5.03 3.93 -13.84
N ALA A 86 5.68 5.07 -13.59
CA ALA A 86 5.47 6.29 -14.35
C ALA A 86 6.78 7.06 -14.58
N ASN A 87 6.89 7.67 -15.75
CA ASN A 87 7.97 8.59 -16.11
C ASN A 87 7.61 10.03 -15.72
N PRO A 88 8.60 10.94 -15.64
CA PRO A 88 8.34 12.37 -15.46
C PRO A 88 7.35 12.91 -16.51
N GLY A 89 6.34 13.65 -16.08
CA GLY A 89 5.27 14.19 -16.92
C GLY A 89 4.04 13.26 -17.07
N GLU A 90 4.17 11.97 -16.81
CA GLU A 90 3.04 11.04 -16.73
C GLU A 90 2.30 11.20 -15.39
N GLY A 91 1.13 10.58 -15.21
CA GLY A 91 0.31 10.81 -14.02
C GLY A 91 -0.50 9.64 -13.47
N PHE A 92 -0.89 9.78 -12.20
CA PHE A 92 -1.84 8.89 -11.53
C PHE A 92 -3.18 9.61 -11.30
N LEU A 93 -4.27 8.90 -11.51
CA LEU A 93 -5.58 9.28 -10.99
C LEU A 93 -5.59 9.10 -9.46
N VAL A 94 -6.13 10.07 -8.71
CA VAL A 94 -6.23 10.00 -7.25
C VAL A 94 -7.60 10.52 -6.79
N PRO A 95 -8.45 9.71 -6.13
CA PRO A 95 -9.71 10.15 -5.54
C PRO A 95 -9.54 11.27 -4.52
N THR A 96 -10.37 12.32 -4.60
CA THR A 96 -10.37 13.41 -3.63
C THR A 96 -11.53 13.27 -2.62
N PRO A 97 -11.31 13.58 -1.32
CA PRO A 97 -10.04 14.00 -0.70
C PRO A 97 -9.06 12.83 -0.49
N TYR A 98 -7.75 13.12 -0.55
CA TYR A 98 -6.67 12.15 -0.33
C TYR A 98 -5.65 12.65 0.70
N TYR A 99 -4.69 11.78 1.09
CA TYR A 99 -3.57 12.11 1.96
C TYR A 99 -2.67 13.22 1.36
N PRO A 100 -2.58 14.42 1.96
CA PRO A 100 -1.83 15.54 1.37
C PRO A 100 -0.34 15.27 1.12
N GLY A 101 0.26 14.30 1.82
CA GLY A 101 1.66 13.94 1.59
C GLY A 101 1.90 13.30 0.22
N PHE A 102 0.87 12.80 -0.47
CA PHE A 102 0.98 12.33 -1.85
C PHE A 102 1.53 13.40 -2.80
N ASP A 103 1.20 14.67 -2.59
CA ASP A 103 1.75 15.76 -3.41
C ASP A 103 3.28 15.86 -3.31
N ARG A 104 3.85 15.46 -2.17
CA ARG A 104 5.30 15.37 -1.98
C ARG A 104 5.83 14.03 -2.46
N ASP A 105 5.29 12.95 -1.89
CA ASP A 105 5.83 11.59 -1.97
C ASP A 105 5.79 11.05 -3.41
N LEU A 106 4.77 11.41 -4.19
CA LEU A 106 4.58 10.90 -5.54
C LEU A 106 5.07 11.82 -6.64
N ARG A 107 5.34 13.10 -6.37
CA ARG A 107 5.60 14.11 -7.41
C ARG A 107 7.01 14.70 -7.35
N TRP A 108 7.53 14.93 -6.15
CA TRP A 108 8.67 15.85 -5.96
C TRP A 108 9.92 15.40 -6.72
N ARG A 109 10.34 14.15 -6.55
CA ARG A 109 11.53 13.61 -7.22
C ARG A 109 11.23 12.85 -8.50
N THR A 110 10.00 12.35 -8.64
CA THR A 110 9.55 11.52 -9.76
C THR A 110 9.14 12.36 -10.98
N GLY A 111 8.74 13.62 -10.78
CA GLY A 111 8.15 14.46 -11.83
C GLY A 111 6.77 13.99 -12.29
N VAL A 112 6.13 13.08 -11.56
CA VAL A 112 4.81 12.52 -11.88
C VAL A 112 3.70 13.50 -11.45
N ASN A 113 2.61 13.51 -12.21
CA ASN A 113 1.43 14.33 -11.98
C ASN A 113 0.36 13.56 -11.19
N LEU A 114 -0.39 14.26 -10.34
CA LEU A 114 -1.60 13.73 -9.72
C LEU A 114 -2.81 14.36 -10.38
N VAL A 115 -3.68 13.53 -10.91
CA VAL A 115 -4.92 13.92 -11.58
C VAL A 115 -6.08 13.62 -10.62
N PRO A 116 -6.77 14.64 -10.11
CA PRO A 116 -7.81 14.43 -9.11
C PRO A 116 -9.06 13.76 -9.72
N VAL A 117 -9.57 12.75 -9.04
CA VAL A 117 -10.88 12.14 -9.30
C VAL A 117 -11.85 12.70 -8.26
N THR A 118 -12.67 13.66 -8.67
CA THR A 118 -13.57 14.38 -7.76
C THR A 118 -14.66 13.46 -7.21
N CYS A 119 -14.63 13.21 -5.89
CA CYS A 119 -15.73 12.54 -5.19
C CYS A 119 -16.57 13.57 -4.42
N HIS A 120 -17.88 13.32 -4.31
CA HIS A 120 -18.82 14.29 -3.76
C HIS A 120 -19.42 13.83 -2.44
N SER A 121 -19.71 14.76 -1.53
CA SER A 121 -20.38 14.44 -0.27
C SER A 121 -21.79 13.86 -0.46
N SER A 122 -22.45 14.16 -1.59
CA SER A 122 -23.80 13.69 -1.92
C SER A 122 -23.95 12.16 -1.98
N ASN A 123 -22.87 11.43 -2.26
CA ASN A 123 -22.84 9.96 -2.25
C ASN A 123 -21.91 9.40 -1.16
N GLY A 124 -21.52 10.22 -0.18
CA GLY A 124 -20.57 9.83 0.88
C GLY A 124 -19.13 9.70 0.38
N PHE A 125 -18.74 10.49 -0.63
CA PHE A 125 -17.41 10.44 -1.26
C PHE A 125 -17.06 9.09 -1.89
N LYS A 126 -18.06 8.34 -2.35
CA LYS A 126 -17.82 7.11 -3.11
C LYS A 126 -17.18 7.43 -4.46
N ILE A 127 -16.16 6.65 -4.81
CA ILE A 127 -15.54 6.67 -6.14
C ILE A 127 -16.53 6.07 -7.12
N THR A 128 -16.76 6.74 -8.24
CA THR A 128 -17.64 6.24 -9.30
C THR A 128 -16.88 6.10 -10.61
N VAL A 129 -17.34 5.19 -11.47
CA VAL A 129 -16.73 4.98 -12.80
C VAL A 129 -16.85 6.24 -13.65
N GLU A 130 -17.94 6.98 -13.53
CA GLU A 130 -18.14 8.25 -14.24
C GLU A 130 -17.11 9.30 -13.83
N ALA A 131 -16.81 9.41 -12.54
CA ALA A 131 -15.78 10.33 -12.04
C ALA A 131 -14.37 9.93 -12.52
N LEU A 132 -14.10 8.61 -12.57
CA LEU A 132 -12.83 8.07 -13.09
C LEU A 132 -12.66 8.36 -14.59
N GLU A 133 -13.70 8.11 -15.39
CA GLU A 133 -13.70 8.40 -16.83
C GLU A 133 -13.52 9.90 -17.10
N ALA A 134 -14.24 10.76 -16.35
CA ALA A 134 -14.09 12.20 -16.48
C ALA A 134 -12.66 12.67 -16.15
N ALA A 135 -12.05 12.15 -15.08
CA ALA A 135 -10.67 12.49 -14.72
C ALA A 135 -9.66 11.97 -15.75
N TYR A 136 -9.86 10.76 -16.27
CA TYR A 136 -9.03 10.18 -17.32
C TYR A 136 -9.07 11.01 -18.60
N GLU A 137 -10.26 11.43 -19.05
CA GLU A 137 -10.42 12.29 -20.22
C GLU A 137 -9.83 13.69 -19.99
N ASN A 138 -9.98 14.27 -18.80
CA ASN A 138 -9.35 15.55 -18.47
C ASN A 138 -7.82 15.48 -18.51
N ALA A 139 -7.22 14.38 -18.06
CA ALA A 139 -5.79 14.14 -18.18
C ALA A 139 -5.36 14.05 -19.64
N ARG A 140 -6.15 13.34 -20.47
CA ARG A 140 -5.91 13.22 -21.91
C ARG A 140 -5.96 14.57 -22.61
N VAL A 141 -6.96 15.42 -22.32
CA VAL A 141 -7.08 16.79 -22.85
C VAL A 141 -5.90 17.66 -22.42
N SER A 142 -5.38 17.45 -21.20
CA SER A 142 -4.22 18.16 -20.67
C SER A 142 -2.87 17.57 -21.10
N ASN A 143 -2.85 16.59 -22.02
CA ASN A 143 -1.64 15.88 -22.47
C ASN A 143 -0.85 15.22 -21.32
N ILE A 144 -1.53 14.67 -20.32
CA ILE A 144 -0.93 13.89 -19.24
C ILE A 144 -1.23 12.40 -19.48
N PRO A 145 -0.25 11.59 -19.91
CA PRO A 145 -0.45 10.14 -20.02
C PRO A 145 -0.73 9.53 -18.64
N VAL A 146 -1.91 8.93 -18.48
CA VAL A 146 -2.30 8.27 -17.22
C VAL A 146 -1.68 6.88 -17.16
N LYS A 147 -0.95 6.60 -16.07
CA LYS A 147 -0.26 5.32 -15.84
C LYS A 147 -0.91 4.47 -14.77
N GLY A 148 -1.75 5.04 -13.93
CA GLY A 148 -2.50 4.27 -12.96
C GLY A 148 -3.52 5.05 -12.17
N LEU A 149 -4.21 4.33 -11.30
CA LEU A 149 -5.08 4.81 -10.24
C LEU A 149 -4.41 4.48 -8.90
N LEU A 150 -4.25 5.49 -8.04
CA LEU A 150 -3.84 5.32 -6.65
C LEU A 150 -5.05 5.52 -5.75
N ILE A 151 -5.38 4.52 -4.94
CA ILE A 151 -6.42 4.58 -3.93
C ILE A 151 -5.84 4.38 -2.53
N THR A 152 -6.55 4.87 -1.52
CA THR A 152 -6.27 4.55 -0.11
C THR A 152 -7.49 3.85 0.46
N ASN A 153 -7.31 2.61 0.92
CA ASN A 153 -8.39 1.77 1.44
C ASN A 153 -7.87 0.94 2.64
N PRO A 154 -8.33 1.18 3.87
CA PRO A 154 -9.28 2.23 4.29
C PRO A 154 -8.78 3.65 4.02
N SER A 155 -9.71 4.57 3.73
CA SER A 155 -9.40 5.92 3.26
C SER A 155 -8.86 6.84 4.36
N ASN A 156 -7.84 7.61 4.00
CA ASN A 156 -7.43 8.83 4.70
C ASN A 156 -7.70 10.02 3.74
N PRO A 157 -8.57 10.98 4.11
CA PRO A 157 -9.03 11.30 5.48
C PRO A 157 -10.39 10.75 5.88
N LEU A 158 -11.10 9.99 5.02
CA LEU A 158 -12.52 9.70 5.25
C LEU A 158 -12.79 8.69 6.38
N GLY A 159 -11.83 7.82 6.69
CA GLY A 159 -12.01 6.77 7.70
C GLY A 159 -12.99 5.67 7.27
N THR A 160 -13.25 5.54 5.97
CA THR A 160 -14.17 4.55 5.39
C THR A 160 -13.43 3.48 4.61
N THR A 161 -14.01 2.27 4.55
CA THR A 161 -13.56 1.22 3.63
C THR A 161 -14.31 1.32 2.31
N LEU A 162 -13.68 0.84 1.23
CA LEU A 162 -14.36 0.63 -0.03
C LEU A 162 -15.14 -0.69 0.01
N ASP A 163 -16.38 -0.65 -0.49
CA ASP A 163 -17.19 -1.85 -0.64
C ASP A 163 -16.68 -2.74 -1.79
N ARG A 164 -17.08 -4.03 -1.78
CA ARG A 164 -16.58 -5.05 -2.73
C ARG A 164 -16.86 -4.66 -4.18
N ASP A 165 -18.07 -4.17 -4.46
CA ASP A 165 -18.48 -3.80 -5.81
C ASP A 165 -17.72 -2.58 -6.32
N CYS A 166 -17.48 -1.60 -5.44
CA CYS A 166 -16.59 -0.49 -5.73
C CYS A 166 -15.19 -0.99 -6.13
N LEU A 167 -14.53 -1.81 -5.29
CA LEU A 167 -13.19 -2.35 -5.61
C LEU A 167 -13.15 -3.11 -6.94
N LYS A 168 -14.16 -3.95 -7.22
CA LYS A 168 -14.28 -4.66 -8.51
C LYS A 168 -14.41 -3.70 -9.68
N SER A 169 -15.17 -2.61 -9.52
CA SER A 169 -15.28 -1.57 -10.55
C SER A 169 -13.95 -0.85 -10.80
N LEU A 170 -13.13 -0.62 -9.77
CA LEU A 170 -11.80 -0.02 -9.89
C LEU A 170 -10.80 -0.96 -10.60
N VAL A 171 -10.79 -2.23 -10.21
CA VAL A 171 -9.98 -3.27 -10.87
C VAL A 171 -10.39 -3.40 -12.34
N LYS A 172 -11.70 -3.43 -12.61
CA LYS A 172 -12.20 -3.48 -13.99
C LYS A 172 -11.78 -2.24 -14.80
N PHE A 173 -11.99 -1.04 -14.26
CA PHE A 173 -11.62 0.20 -14.93
C PHE A 173 -10.12 0.25 -15.26
N THR A 174 -9.25 -0.08 -14.31
CA THR A 174 -7.80 -0.09 -14.51
C THR A 174 -7.37 -1.15 -15.53
N ASN A 175 -7.98 -2.32 -15.51
CA ASN A 175 -7.76 -3.39 -16.48
C ASN A 175 -8.18 -2.98 -17.91
N ASP A 176 -9.38 -2.42 -18.08
CA ASP A 176 -9.92 -1.99 -19.37
C ASP A 176 -9.05 -0.89 -20.00
N LYS A 177 -8.54 0.05 -19.18
CA LYS A 177 -7.64 1.12 -19.61
C LYS A 177 -6.17 0.68 -19.74
N ARG A 178 -5.81 -0.53 -19.30
CA ARG A 178 -4.44 -1.05 -19.22
C ARG A 178 -3.50 -0.13 -18.44
N ILE A 179 -3.98 0.36 -17.30
CA ILE A 179 -3.23 1.19 -16.36
C ILE A 179 -3.12 0.47 -15.02
N HIS A 180 -2.15 0.87 -14.19
CA HIS A 180 -1.91 0.24 -12.89
C HIS A 180 -2.98 0.62 -11.85
N LEU A 181 -3.22 -0.27 -10.87
CA LEU A 181 -3.94 0.01 -9.63
C LEU A 181 -2.98 -0.13 -8.45
N VAL A 182 -2.73 0.97 -7.76
CA VAL A 182 -1.96 1.00 -6.52
C VAL A 182 -2.94 1.19 -5.36
N ALA A 183 -3.07 0.17 -4.52
CA ALA A 183 -3.88 0.21 -3.32
C ALA A 183 -3.00 0.48 -2.09
N ASP A 184 -3.08 1.68 -1.54
CA ASP A 184 -2.53 1.97 -0.21
C ASP A 184 -3.46 1.41 0.86
N GLU A 185 -3.05 0.27 1.43
CA GLU A 185 -3.79 -0.46 2.45
C GLU A 185 -3.18 -0.30 3.85
N ILE A 186 -2.44 0.79 4.10
CA ILE A 186 -1.77 1.09 5.38
C ILE A 186 -2.70 1.05 6.61
N TYR A 187 -4.01 1.23 6.41
CA TYR A 187 -5.03 1.19 7.46
C TYR A 187 -5.76 -0.16 7.57
N ALA A 188 -5.28 -1.21 6.88
CA ALA A 188 -5.97 -2.52 6.79
C ALA A 188 -6.36 -3.10 8.17
N ALA A 189 -5.51 -2.94 9.19
CA ALA A 189 -5.76 -3.46 10.53
C ALA A 189 -6.37 -2.43 11.51
N THR A 190 -6.86 -1.29 11.01
CA THR A 190 -7.54 -0.27 11.81
C THR A 190 -9.04 -0.22 11.57
N THR A 191 -9.64 -1.23 10.92
CA THR A 191 -11.09 -1.31 10.79
C THR A 191 -11.72 -1.78 12.11
N PHE A 192 -12.77 -1.09 12.54
CA PHE A 192 -13.52 -1.37 13.76
C PHE A 192 -15.01 -1.21 13.50
N GLY A 193 -15.84 -1.81 14.37
CA GLY A 193 -17.29 -1.78 14.23
C GLY A 193 -17.81 -2.78 13.20
N GLN A 194 -18.82 -2.40 12.43
CA GLN A 194 -19.54 -3.29 11.51
C GLN A 194 -18.97 -3.31 10.08
N SER A 195 -17.98 -2.46 9.79
CA SER A 195 -17.39 -2.37 8.46
C SER A 195 -16.23 -3.37 8.33
N GLU A 196 -16.36 -4.31 7.41
CA GLU A 196 -15.27 -5.24 7.10
C GLU A 196 -14.30 -4.60 6.09
N PHE A 197 -12.99 -4.70 6.36
CA PHE A 197 -11.97 -4.38 5.38
C PHE A 197 -11.97 -5.43 4.26
N ILE A 198 -11.99 -4.97 3.01
CA ILE A 198 -11.77 -5.82 1.84
C ILE A 198 -10.50 -5.33 1.15
N SER A 199 -9.52 -6.20 1.05
CA SER A 199 -8.30 -5.91 0.29
C SER A 199 -8.55 -6.02 -1.21
N VAL A 200 -7.81 -5.25 -2.01
CA VAL A 200 -7.80 -5.44 -3.47
C VAL A 200 -7.43 -6.88 -3.82
N ALA A 201 -6.53 -7.51 -3.05
CA ALA A 201 -6.12 -8.91 -3.23
C ALA A 201 -7.28 -9.90 -3.19
N GLU A 202 -8.38 -9.58 -2.48
CA GLU A 202 -9.54 -10.47 -2.36
C GLU A 202 -10.46 -10.43 -3.59
N VAL A 203 -10.35 -9.43 -4.46
CA VAL A 203 -11.30 -9.20 -5.56
C VAL A 203 -10.71 -9.37 -6.96
N ILE A 204 -9.37 -9.49 -7.08
CA ILE A 204 -8.68 -9.60 -8.38
C ILE A 204 -9.22 -10.79 -9.17
N GLU A 205 -9.33 -11.97 -8.53
CA GLU A 205 -9.82 -13.20 -9.16
C GLU A 205 -11.32 -13.16 -9.49
N GLU A 206 -12.07 -12.20 -8.92
CA GLU A 206 -13.49 -12.02 -9.20
C GLU A 206 -13.76 -11.14 -10.44
N VAL A 207 -12.72 -10.51 -11.02
CA VAL A 207 -12.83 -9.67 -12.22
C VAL A 207 -12.36 -10.47 -13.43
N PRO A 208 -13.23 -10.73 -14.43
CA PRO A 208 -12.86 -11.48 -15.63
C PRO A 208 -11.71 -10.83 -16.40
N ASP A 209 -10.80 -11.66 -16.90
CA ASP A 209 -9.64 -11.25 -17.71
C ASP A 209 -8.76 -10.17 -17.05
N CYS A 210 -8.75 -10.13 -15.71
CA CYS A 210 -7.90 -9.22 -14.96
C CYS A 210 -6.43 -9.60 -15.18
N ASN A 211 -5.62 -8.62 -15.58
CA ASN A 211 -4.18 -8.75 -15.58
C ASN A 211 -3.62 -8.42 -14.18
N PRO A 212 -3.20 -9.41 -13.38
CA PRO A 212 -2.69 -9.15 -12.03
C PRO A 212 -1.40 -8.31 -12.05
N ASP A 213 -0.65 -8.27 -13.14
CA ASP A 213 0.57 -7.44 -13.27
C ASP A 213 0.31 -5.92 -13.17
N LEU A 214 -0.95 -5.50 -13.23
CA LEU A 214 -1.37 -4.12 -13.02
C LEU A 214 -1.65 -3.79 -11.55
N ILE A 215 -1.62 -4.78 -10.64
CA ILE A 215 -2.06 -4.61 -9.26
C ILE A 215 -0.86 -4.55 -8.29
N HIS A 216 -0.89 -3.53 -7.44
CA HIS A 216 0.16 -3.24 -6.46
C HIS A 216 -0.48 -2.82 -5.12
N ILE A 217 0.10 -3.27 -4.01
CA ILE A 217 -0.31 -2.91 -2.66
C ILE A 217 0.85 -2.17 -1.99
N VAL A 218 0.53 -1.05 -1.36
CA VAL A 218 1.41 -0.34 -0.42
C VAL A 218 0.91 -0.61 0.99
N TYR A 219 1.84 -0.93 1.90
CA TYR A 219 1.52 -1.19 3.30
C TYR A 219 2.60 -0.66 4.24
N SER A 220 2.29 -0.49 5.53
CA SER A 220 3.25 -0.06 6.56
C SER A 220 2.71 -0.30 7.96
N LEU A 221 3.60 -0.60 8.91
CA LEU A 221 3.27 -0.76 10.34
C LEU A 221 3.12 0.58 11.09
N SER A 222 3.19 1.69 10.36
CA SER A 222 3.20 3.03 10.95
C SER A 222 1.87 3.43 11.59
N LYS A 223 0.75 2.85 11.14
CA LYS A 223 -0.59 3.30 11.53
C LYS A 223 -1.32 2.30 12.42
N ASP A 224 -1.37 1.04 12.00
CA ASP A 224 -2.04 -0.01 12.76
C ASP A 224 -1.28 -0.43 14.01
N MET A 225 0.03 -0.71 13.91
CA MET A 225 0.87 -1.08 15.04
C MET A 225 1.39 0.14 15.82
N GLY A 226 1.21 1.36 15.31
CA GLY A 226 1.69 2.58 15.96
C GLY A 226 3.23 2.67 16.00
N LEU A 227 3.90 2.13 14.97
CA LEU A 227 5.37 2.05 14.90
C LEU A 227 5.95 2.93 13.78
N PRO A 228 5.53 4.21 13.59
CA PRO A 228 6.10 5.02 12.52
C PRO A 228 7.61 5.15 12.68
N GLY A 229 8.10 5.26 13.93
CA GLY A 229 9.49 5.30 14.35
C GLY A 229 10.41 4.34 13.62
N LEU A 230 9.95 3.11 13.42
CA LEU A 230 10.73 1.99 12.88
C LEU A 230 10.84 1.97 11.35
N ARG A 231 10.14 2.86 10.65
CA ARG A 231 10.25 3.03 9.18
C ARG A 231 9.98 1.76 8.37
N VAL A 232 9.06 0.91 8.82
CA VAL A 232 8.66 -0.30 8.08
C VAL A 232 7.63 0.06 7.01
N GLY A 233 8.06 0.12 5.76
CA GLY A 233 7.23 0.28 4.57
C GLY A 233 7.34 -0.94 3.65
N ILE A 234 6.27 -1.22 2.91
CA ILE A 234 6.16 -2.43 2.09
C ILE A 234 5.53 -2.09 0.75
N VAL A 235 6.17 -2.57 -0.31
CA VAL A 235 5.58 -2.69 -1.65
C VAL A 235 5.35 -4.18 -1.89
N TYR A 236 4.12 -4.55 -2.18
CA TYR A 236 3.76 -5.88 -2.66
C TYR A 236 3.19 -5.76 -4.06
N SER A 237 3.79 -6.42 -5.04
CA SER A 237 3.32 -6.38 -6.42
C SER A 237 3.19 -7.79 -6.99
N TYR A 238 2.12 -7.99 -7.74
CA TYR A 238 1.91 -9.20 -8.53
C TYR A 238 2.76 -9.23 -9.81
N ASN A 239 3.37 -8.10 -10.18
CA ASN A 239 4.25 -7.95 -11.33
C ASN A 239 5.72 -8.21 -10.94
N ASP A 240 6.32 -9.25 -11.50
CA ASP A 240 7.71 -9.65 -11.20
C ASP A 240 8.73 -8.56 -11.54
N ARG A 241 8.51 -7.82 -12.62
CA ARG A 241 9.40 -6.73 -13.02
C ARG A 241 9.35 -5.57 -12.03
N VAL A 242 8.17 -5.24 -11.51
CA VAL A 242 8.03 -4.23 -10.45
C VAL A 242 8.70 -4.70 -9.17
N VAL A 243 8.53 -5.97 -8.77
CA VAL A 243 9.24 -6.53 -7.60
C VAL A 243 10.76 -6.45 -7.75
N GLN A 244 11.28 -6.75 -8.94
CA GLN A 244 12.72 -6.68 -9.22
C GLN A 244 13.26 -5.24 -9.24
N ILE A 245 12.51 -4.28 -9.77
CA ILE A 245 12.93 -2.87 -9.83
C ILE A 245 12.81 -2.22 -8.46
N ALA A 246 11.69 -2.40 -7.76
CA ALA A 246 11.46 -1.78 -6.45
C ALA A 246 12.45 -2.23 -5.36
N ARG A 247 13.08 -3.40 -5.55
CA ARG A 247 14.07 -3.96 -4.61
C ARG A 247 15.49 -3.40 -4.82
N LYS A 248 15.77 -2.81 -5.98
CA LYS A 248 17.08 -2.24 -6.34
C LYS A 248 17.18 -0.79 -5.91
#